data_AF-A0A317KIX0-F1
#
_entry.id   AF-A0A317KIX0-F1
#
_cell.length_a   1.000
_cell.length_b   1.000
_cell.length_c   1.000
_cell.angle_alpha   90.00
_cell.angle_beta   90.00
_cell.angle_gamma   90.00
#
_symmetry.space_group_name_H-M   'P 1'
#
loop_
_entity.id
_entity.type
_entity.pdbx_description
1 polymer ?
#
loop_
_entity_poly.entity_id
_entity_poly.type
_entity_poly.pdbx_seq_one_letter_code
_entity_poly.pdbx_strand_id
1 'polypeptide(L)' 'MLDLAPNPQPEVTDEALLVEDLEYHSLALLELAFALEDEFDLPPIDEENARNIRSIKDIEDYVLRQMDAKNGNPSAA' A
#
# COMPACT_ATOMS: atom_id res chain seq x y z
N MET A 1 -16.50 -9.16 -20.80
CA MET A 1 -17.07 -10.43 -20.29
C MET A 1 -17.01 -10.49 -18.75
N LEU A 2 -17.13 -9.33 -18.09
CA LEU A 2 -17.52 -9.16 -16.67
C LEU A 2 -19.04 -8.94 -16.56
N ASP A 3 -19.72 -8.84 -17.71
CA ASP A 3 -21.08 -8.33 -17.92
C ASP A 3 -22.21 -9.20 -17.35
N LEU A 4 -21.88 -10.32 -16.71
CA LEU A 4 -22.83 -11.27 -16.13
C LEU A 4 -22.64 -11.45 -14.62
N ALA A 5 -21.65 -10.78 -14.01
CA ALA A 5 -21.41 -10.88 -12.58
C ALA A 5 -22.37 -9.94 -11.82
N PRO A 6 -23.18 -10.43 -10.87
CA PRO A 6 -24.04 -9.56 -10.04
C PRO A 6 -23.23 -8.70 -9.06
N ASN A 7 -21.97 -9.05 -8.82
CA ASN A 7 -21.00 -8.22 -8.10
C ASN A 7 -19.58 -8.51 -8.64
N PRO A 8 -19.16 -7.88 -9.74
CA PRO A 8 -17.78 -7.95 -10.17
C PRO A 8 -16.96 -7.27 -9.07
N GLN A 9 -16.15 -8.03 -8.33
CA GLN A 9 -15.23 -7.43 -7.35
C GLN A 9 -14.49 -6.31 -8.08
N PRO A 10 -14.44 -5.08 -7.53
CA PRO A 10 -13.69 -4.02 -8.16
C PRO A 10 -12.26 -4.53 -8.32
N GLU A 11 -11.79 -4.56 -9.56
CA GLU A 11 -10.38 -4.83 -9.84
C GLU A 11 -9.61 -3.76 -9.06
N VAL A 12 -8.82 -4.19 -8.09
CA VAL A 12 -8.01 -3.27 -7.29
C VAL A 12 -6.96 -2.71 -8.23
N THR A 13 -7.10 -1.43 -8.59
CA THR A 13 -6.15 -0.72 -9.42
C THR A 13 -5.12 -0.02 -8.56
N ASP A 14 -3.96 0.29 -9.13
CA ASP A 14 -2.91 1.09 -8.48
C ASP A 14 -3.45 2.43 -7.94
N GLU A 15 -4.45 2.98 -8.63
CA GLU A 15 -5.06 4.28 -8.32
C GLU A 15 -6.14 4.21 -7.24
N ALA A 16 -6.56 2.99 -6.84
CA ALA A 16 -7.61 2.80 -5.85
C ALA A 16 -7.21 3.40 -4.50
N LEU A 17 -8.04 4.29 -3.98
CA LEU A 17 -7.84 4.97 -2.71
C LEU A 17 -8.20 4.06 -1.54
N LEU A 18 -7.30 3.93 -0.57
CA LEU A 18 -7.45 3.01 0.55
C LEU A 18 -8.73 3.29 1.34
N VAL A 19 -9.03 4.56 1.61
CA VAL A 19 -10.20 4.94 2.40
C VAL A 19 -11.46 5.11 1.53
N GLU A 20 -11.34 5.76 0.37
CA GLU A 20 -12.50 6.16 -0.42
C GLU A 20 -13.05 5.02 -1.30
N ASP A 21 -12.17 4.18 -1.86
CA ASP A 21 -12.55 3.11 -2.79
C ASP A 21 -12.51 1.73 -2.13
N LEU A 22 -11.55 1.51 -1.23
CA LEU A 22 -11.33 0.22 -0.54
C LEU A 22 -11.85 0.19 0.90
N GLU A 23 -12.44 1.30 1.36
CA GLU A 23 -13.13 1.42 2.65
C GLU A 23 -12.26 1.06 3.88
N TYR A 24 -10.94 1.22 3.80
CA TYR A 24 -10.06 1.04 4.95
C TYR A 24 -10.37 2.08 6.03
N HIS A 25 -10.58 1.60 7.25
CA HIS A 25 -10.78 2.43 8.43
C HIS A 25 -9.49 2.56 9.25
N SER A 26 -9.47 3.43 10.27
CA SER A 26 -8.26 3.74 11.05
C SER A 26 -7.57 2.51 11.66
N LEU A 27 -8.33 1.55 12.17
CA LEU A 27 -7.77 0.29 12.69
C LEU A 27 -7.20 -0.59 11.58
N ALA A 28 -7.90 -0.71 10.45
CA ALA A 28 -7.44 -1.51 9.32
C ALA A 28 -6.18 -0.91 8.67
N LEU A 29 -6.06 0.42 8.63
CA LEU A 29 -4.85 1.10 8.17
C LEU A 29 -3.66 0.85 9.10
N LEU A 30 -3.90 0.82 10.41
CA LEU A 30 -2.88 0.48 11.40
C LEU A 30 -2.43 -0.98 11.26
N GLU A 31 -3.36 -1.90 11.11
CA GLU A 31 -3.07 -3.33 10.88
C GLU A 31 -2.32 -3.54 9.56
N LEU A 32 -2.69 -2.82 8.51
CA LEU A 32 -1.98 -2.83 7.23
C LEU A 32 -0.53 -2.36 7.38
N ALA A 33 -0.30 -1.27 8.13
CA ALA A 33 1.07 -0.79 8.40
C ALA A 33 1.90 -1.88 9.09
N PHE A 34 1.37 -2.52 10.14
CA PHE A 34 2.06 -3.62 10.82
C PHE A 34 2.28 -4.84 9.93
N ALA A 35 1.33 -5.17 9.06
CA ALA A 35 1.48 -6.26 8.11
C ALA A 35 2.60 -5.97 7.10
N LEU A 36 2.70 -4.75 6.58
CA LEU A 36 3.79 -4.35 5.67
C LEU A 36 5.15 -4.36 6.36
N GLU A 37 5.22 -3.90 7.61
CA GLU A 37 6.43 -3.93 8.44
C GLU A 37 6.93 -5.37 8.64
N ASP A 38 6.04 -6.30 9.00
CA ASP A 38 6.38 -7.70 9.26
C ASP A 38 6.71 -8.47 7.97
N GLU A 39 5.89 -8.34 6.92
CA GLU A 39 6.02 -9.07 5.65
C GLU A 39 7.35 -8.74 4.93
N PHE A 40 7.75 -7.46 4.94
CA PHE A 40 8.93 -7.00 4.20
C PHE A 40 10.13 -6.66 5.12
N ASP A 41 9.98 -6.86 6.44
CA ASP A 41 10.98 -6.52 7.47
C ASP A 41 11.41 -5.05 7.33
N LEU A 42 10.42 -4.16 7.28
CA LEU A 42 10.58 -2.70 7.16
C LEU A 42 10.68 -2.06 8.55
N PRO A 43 11.35 -0.90 8.66
CA PRO A 43 11.24 -0.09 9.88
C PRO A 43 9.80 0.39 10.08
N PRO A 44 9.40 0.73 11.33
CA PRO A 44 8.09 1.27 11.61
C PRO A 44 7.73 2.46 10.72
N ILE A 45 6.51 2.45 10.17
CA ILE A 45 6.03 3.54 9.31
C ILE A 45 5.76 4.77 10.20
N ASP A 46 6.51 5.85 9.96
CA ASP A 46 6.31 7.11 10.68
C ASP A 46 5.05 7.86 10.20
N GLU A 47 4.64 8.87 10.98
CA GLU A 47 3.44 9.64 10.71
C GLU A 47 3.49 10.40 9.36
N GLU A 48 4.67 10.83 8.93
CA GLU A 48 4.83 11.53 7.65
C GLU A 48 4.57 10.57 6.48
N ASN A 49 5.22 9.41 6.48
CA ASN A 49 5.03 8.39 5.45
C ASN A 49 3.59 7.85 5.47
N ALA A 50 3.03 7.58 6.65
CA ALA A 50 1.65 7.11 6.78
C ALA A 50 0.62 8.09 6.19
N ARG A 51 0.84 9.41 6.32
CA ARG A 51 -0.04 10.44 5.74
C ARG A 51 0.06 10.55 4.22
N ASN A 52 1.18 10.10 3.65
CA ASN A 52 1.45 10.12 2.22
C ASN A 52 0.95 8.87 1.50
N ILE A 53 0.72 7.77 2.23
CA ILE A 53 0.14 6.53 1.69
C ILE A 53 -1.38 6.68 1.60
N ARG A 54 -1.92 6.85 0.38
CA ARG A 54 -3.36 7.04 0.14
C ARG A 54 -3.97 6.06 -0.85
N SER A 55 -3.15 5.50 -1.73
CA SER A 55 -3.53 4.56 -2.77
C SER A 55 -2.70 3.28 -2.70
N ILE A 56 -3.11 2.27 -3.47
CA ILE A 56 -2.33 1.03 -3.64
C ILE A 56 -0.94 1.31 -4.20
N LYS A 57 -0.84 2.23 -5.17
CA LYS A 57 0.44 2.66 -5.73
C LYS A 57 1.37 3.26 -4.68
N ASP A 58 0.83 4.07 -3.77
CA ASP A 58 1.67 4.68 -2.72
C ASP A 58 2.25 3.63 -1.77
N ILE A 59 1.50 2.54 -1.52
CA ILE A 59 2.01 1.39 -0.75
C ILE A 59 3.15 0.71 -1.51
N GLU A 60 2.94 0.38 -2.77
CA GLU A 60 3.95 -0.28 -3.60
C GLU A 60 5.24 0.56 -3.68
N ASP A 61 5.09 1.85 -4.01
CA ASP A 61 6.21 2.79 -4.11
C ASP A 61 6.94 2.94 -2.76
N TYR A 62 6.22 2.93 -1.64
CA TYR A 62 6.81 2.98 -0.31
C TYR A 62 7.63 1.72 -0.01
N VAL A 63 7.06 0.54 -0.22
CA VAL A 63 7.72 -0.74 0.04
C VAL A 63 8.97 -0.88 -0.83
N LEU A 64 8.87 -0.61 -2.14
CA LEU A 64 10.01 -0.67 -3.06
C LEU A 64 11.15 0.26 -2.63
N ARG A 65 10.82 1.52 -2.28
CA ARG A 65 11.81 2.50 -1.79
C ARG A 65 12.53 2.00 -0.54
N GLN A 66 11.80 1.42 0.42
CA GLN A 66 12.39 0.92 1.65
C GLN A 66 13.25 -0.31 1.41
N MET A 67 12.82 -1.21 0.53
CA MET A 67 13.60 -2.38 0.14
C MET A 67 14.91 -2.00 -0.58
N ASP A 68 14.88 -1.01 -1.47
CA ASP A 68 16.08 -0.51 -2.15
C ASP A 68 17.06 0.13 -1.15
N ALA A 69 16.55 0.97 -0.24
CA ALA A 69 17.33 1.58 0.82
C ALA A 69 17.99 0.53 1.72
N LYS A 70 17.24 -0.52 2.09
CA LYS A 70 17.73 -1.65 2.90
C LYS A 70 18.79 -2.49 2.19
N ASN A 71 18.64 -2.71 0.89
CA ASN A 71 19.57 -3.51 0.09
C ASN A 71 20.81 -2.74 -0.36
N GLY A 72 20.90 -1.44 -0.07
CA GLY A 72 22.01 -0.58 -0.51
C GLY A 72 22.10 -0.47 -2.03
N ASN A 73 20.99 -0.68 -2.75
CA ASN A 73 20.93 -0.62 -4.20
C ASN A 73 20.50 0.79 -4.64
N PRO A 74 21.37 1.59 -5.27
CA PRO A 74 21.02 2.93 -5.72
C PRO A 74 20.30 2.86 -7.07
N SER A 75 19.25 2.05 -7.19
CA SER A 75 18.50 1.92 -8.45
C SER A 75 17.49 3.06 -8.64
N ALA A 76 17.98 4.29 -8.55
CA ALA A 76 17.33 5.48 -9.06
C ALA A 76 18.40 6.59 -9.23
N ALA A 77 19.28 6.41 -10.20
CA ALA A 77 20.09 7.49 -10.78
C ALA A 77 19.82 7.54 -12.29
#